data_AF-A0A7L9BJU1-F1
#
_entry.id   AF-A0A7L9BJU1-F1
#
_cell.length_a   1.000
_cell.length_b   1.000
_cell.length_c   1.000
_cell.angle_alpha   90.00
_cell.angle_beta   90.00
_cell.angle_gamma   90.00
#
_symmetry.space_group_name_H-M   'P 1'
#
loop_
_entity.id
_entity.type
_entity.pdbx_description
1 polymer ?
#
loop_
_entity_poly.entity_id
_entity_poly.type
_entity_poly.pdbx_seq_one_letter_code
_entity_poly.pdbx_strand_id
1 'polypeptide(L)' 'MSQFGMQMPASRAKRGASLDVFAVLAFLSLVFLAVACVVMYQAASKISPDGTPFTFQAEPGGNTEMKFQNAAK' A
#
# COMPACT_ATOMS: atom_id res chain seq x y z
N MET A 1 34.16 26.51 39.76
CA MET A 1 32.97 25.63 39.78
C MET A 1 31.81 26.35 39.11
N SER A 2 31.90 26.59 37.80
CA SER A 2 30.78 27.18 37.05
C SER A 2 29.96 26.03 36.49
N GLN A 3 28.93 25.66 37.25
CA GLN A 3 27.94 24.62 36.98
C GLN A 3 26.98 25.01 35.82
N PHE A 4 27.47 25.76 34.84
CA PHE A 4 26.74 26.09 33.60
C PHE A 4 26.83 24.89 32.66
N GLY A 5 25.97 23.91 32.93
CA GLY A 5 25.92 22.63 32.23
C GLY A 5 25.05 21.60 32.95
N MET A 6 24.75 21.83 34.24
CA MET A 6 23.93 20.94 35.07
C MET A 6 22.45 21.38 35.17
N GLN A 7 22.02 22.33 34.33
CA GLN A 7 20.62 22.75 34.22
C GLN A 7 20.13 22.80 32.76
N MET A 8 20.36 21.74 31.98
CA MET A 8 19.46 21.45 30.85
C MET A 8 18.54 20.26 31.15
N PRO A 9 17.66 20.32 32.17
CA PRO A 9 16.63 19.32 32.38
C PRO A 9 15.46 19.60 31.44
N ALA A 10 15.61 19.35 30.14
CA ALA A 10 14.46 19.19 29.24
C ALA A 10 14.75 18.55 27.87
N SER A 11 15.96 18.06 27.56
CA SER A 11 16.15 17.28 26.31
C SER A 11 15.47 15.91 26.34
N ARG A 12 14.74 15.60 27.42
CA ARG A 12 14.02 14.35 27.61
C ARG A 12 12.57 14.62 28.06
N ALA A 13 11.93 15.66 27.52
CA ALA A 13 10.47 15.72 27.50
C ALA A 13 9.99 14.41 26.86
N LYS A 14 9.54 13.49 27.72
CA LYS A 14 9.16 12.13 27.37
C LYS A 14 8.18 12.22 26.19
N ARG A 15 8.64 11.89 24.99
CA ARG A 15 7.75 11.44 23.91
C ARG A 15 7.19 10.11 24.39
N GLY A 16 6.12 10.17 25.17
CA GLY A 16 5.27 9.00 25.37
C GLY A 16 4.82 8.52 23.99
N ALA A 17 4.43 7.25 23.89
CA ALA A 17 3.69 6.76 22.74
C ALA A 17 2.30 7.42 22.72
N SER A 18 2.26 8.73 22.55
CA SER A 18 1.05 9.50 22.32
C SER A 18 0.74 9.41 20.84
N LEU A 19 -0.53 9.19 20.53
CA LEU A 19 -1.03 9.16 19.17
C LEU A 19 -0.73 10.51 18.52
N ASP A 20 0.24 10.53 17.62
CA ASP A 20 0.73 11.74 16.95
C ASP A 20 -0.08 11.99 15.67
N VAL A 21 -0.09 13.24 15.23
CA VAL A 21 -0.72 13.70 13.99
C VAL A 21 -0.22 12.88 12.80
N PHE A 22 1.07 12.51 12.78
CA PHE A 22 1.62 11.63 11.73
C PHE A 22 1.01 10.23 11.74
N ALA A 23 0.69 9.67 12.91
CA ALA A 23 0.02 8.37 13.00
C ALA A 23 -1.42 8.45 12.47
N VAL A 24 -2.13 9.55 12.74
CA VAL A 24 -3.48 9.80 12.20
C VAL A 24 -3.44 9.95 10.67
N LEU A 25 -2.49 10.73 10.15
CA LEU A 25 -2.31 10.91 8.70
C LEU A 25 -1.95 9.59 8.00
N ALA A 26 -1.09 8.76 8.61
CA ALA A 26 -0.75 7.45 8.08
C ALA A 26 -1.96 6.50 8.07
N PHE A 27 -2.82 6.54 9.09
CA PHE A 27 -4.04 5.75 9.10
C PHE A 27 -5.03 6.23 8.03
N LEU A 28 -5.19 7.54 7.89
CA LEU A 28 -6.07 8.12 6.88
C LEU A 28 -5.64 7.73 5.45
N SER A 29 -4.34 7.78 5.15
CA SER A 29 -3.85 7.37 3.83
C SER A 29 -4.11 5.90 3.54
N LEU A 30 -3.99 5.01 4.55
CA LEU A 30 -4.33 3.60 4.41
C LEU A 30 -5.83 3.38 4.11
N VAL A 31 -6.71 4.17 4.71
CA VAL A 31 -8.16 4.11 4.42
C VAL A 31 -8.43 4.45 2.95
N PHE A 32 -7.85 5.54 2.45
CA PHE A 32 -8.00 5.92 1.04
C PHE A 32 -7.40 4.88 0.09
N LEU A 33 -6.25 4.29 0.43
CA LEU A 33 -5.63 3.23 -0.35
C LEU A 33 -6.54 1.99 -0.41
N ALA A 34 -7.12 1.59 0.72
CA ALA A 34 -8.04 0.44 0.77
C ALA A 34 -9.28 0.68 -0.10
N VAL A 35 -9.85 1.88 -0.06
CA VAL A 35 -10.99 2.25 -0.93
C VAL A 35 -10.60 2.17 -2.40
N ALA A 36 -9.42 2.68 -2.78
CA ALA A 36 -8.94 2.62 -4.16
C ALA A 36 -8.78 1.16 -4.65
N CYS A 37 -8.25 0.27 -3.81
CA CYS A 37 -8.15 -1.16 -4.14
C CYS A 37 -9.52 -1.80 -4.38
N VAL A 38 -10.53 -1.46 -3.56
CA VAL A 38 -11.90 -1.98 -3.73
C VAL A 38 -12.54 -1.48 -5.03
N VAL A 39 -12.40 -0.20 -5.34
CA VAL A 39 -12.94 0.37 -6.60
C VAL A 39 -12.31 -0.31 -7.82
N MET A 40 -10.98 -0.50 -7.81
CA MET A 40 -10.29 -1.19 -8.89
C MET A 40 -10.75 -2.65 -8.98
N TYR A 41 -10.90 -3.35 -7.86
CA TYR A 41 -11.40 -4.72 -7.81
C TYR A 41 -12.78 -4.86 -8.46
N GLN A 42 -13.70 -3.94 -8.17
CA GLN A 42 -15.03 -3.94 -8.80
C GLN A 42 -14.97 -3.67 -10.31
N ALA A 43 -14.11 -2.74 -10.74
CA ALA A 43 -13.93 -2.45 -12.17
C ALA A 43 -13.35 -3.65 -12.92
N ALA A 44 -12.32 -4.29 -12.35
CA ALA A 44 -11.70 -5.46 -12.95
C ALA A 44 -12.62 -6.69 -12.97
N SER A 45 -13.45 -6.89 -11.93
CA SER A 45 -14.44 -7.97 -11.87
C SER A 45 -15.52 -7.86 -12.96
N LYS A 46 -15.83 -6.64 -13.44
CA LYS A 46 -16.80 -6.43 -14.53
C LYS A 46 -16.26 -6.79 -15.91
N ILE A 47 -14.95 -6.74 -16.09
CA ILE A 47 -14.28 -6.97 -17.38
C ILE A 47 -13.70 -8.39 -17.45
N SER A 48 -13.42 -9.00 -16.29
CA SER A 48 -12.93 -10.38 -16.23
C SER A 48 -13.98 -11.38 -16.74
N PRO A 49 -13.58 -12.38 -17.55
CA PRO A 49 -14.49 -13.39 -18.07
C PRO A 49 -15.12 -14.26 -16.96
N ASP A 50 -14.38 -14.51 -15.88
CA ASP A 50 -14.82 -15.35 -14.75
C ASP A 50 -15.33 -14.54 -13.54
N GLY A 51 -15.50 -13.22 -13.68
CA GLY A 51 -15.93 -12.35 -12.59
C GLY A 51 -14.91 -12.14 -11.45
N THR A 52 -13.68 -12.69 -11.59
CA THR A 52 -12.57 -12.46 -10.66
C THR A 52 -11.44 -11.69 -11.36
N PRO A 53 -10.84 -10.68 -10.71
CA PRO A 53 -9.88 -9.79 -11.35
C PRO A 53 -8.48 -10.39 -11.53
N PHE A 54 -8.30 -11.66 -11.16
CA PHE A 54 -7.02 -12.38 -11.24
C PHE A 54 -6.91 -13.28 -12.47
N THR A 55 -7.99 -13.44 -13.23
CA THR A 55 -8.00 -14.26 -14.46
C THR A 55 -7.63 -13.42 -15.67
N PHE A 56 -6.71 -13.91 -16.49
CA PHE A 56 -6.33 -13.26 -17.74
C PHE A 56 -7.47 -13.33 -18.76
N GLN A 57 -7.66 -12.26 -19.53
CA GLN A 57 -8.55 -12.28 -20.68
C GLN A 57 -7.90 -13.15 -21.75
N ALA A 58 -8.49 -14.32 -22.02
CA ALA A 58 -8.14 -15.12 -23.19
C ALA A 58 -8.79 -14.47 -24.41
N GLU A 59 -7.99 -13.76 -25.21
CA GLU A 59 -8.46 -13.13 -26.44
C GLU A 59 -8.76 -14.21 -27.51
N PRO A 60 -9.90 -14.12 -28.24
CA PRO A 60 -10.08 -14.91 -29.45
C PRO A 60 -9.25 -14.28 -30.57
N GLY A 61 -7.95 -14.64 -30.65
CA GLY A 61 -7.11 -14.36 -31.82
C GLY A 61 -5.82 -13.56 -31.63
N GLY A 62 -5.14 -13.64 -30.47
CA GLY A 62 -3.89 -12.89 -30.25
C GLY A 62 -2.88 -13.59 -29.33
N ASN A 63 -1.91 -14.28 -29.94
CA ASN A 63 -0.50 -14.47 -29.52
C ASN A 63 -0.10 -14.85 -28.06
N THR A 64 -0.99 -15.33 -27.20
CA THR A 64 -0.61 -15.81 -25.85
C THR A 64 -0.02 -17.23 -25.84
N GLU A 65 -0.39 -18.10 -26.78
CA GLU A 65 0.23 -19.43 -26.93
C GLU A 65 1.75 -19.35 -27.21
N MET A 66 2.18 -18.31 -27.92
CA MET A 66 3.59 -18.10 -28.25
C MET A 66 4.44 -17.69 -27.04
N LYS A 67 3.86 -17.09 -25.99
CA LYS A 67 4.62 -16.72 -24.78
C LYS A 67 4.76 -17.87 -23.79
N PHE A 68 3.78 -18.77 -23.71
CA PHE A 68 3.89 -19.97 -22.88
C PHE A 68 4.80 -21.03 -23.50
N GLN A 69 4.86 -21.16 -24.83
CA GLN A 69 5.76 -22.11 -25.49
C GLN A 69 7.23 -21.66 -25.50
N ASN A 70 7.52 -20.36 -25.38
CA ASN A 70 8.89 -19.83 -25.28
C ASN A 70 9.39 -19.65 -23.84
N ALA A 71 8.52 -19.79 -22.83
CA ALA A 71 8.91 -19.87 -21.41
C ALA A 71 9.16 -21.31 -20.94
N ALA A 72 8.80 -22.30 -21.77
CA ALA A 72 9.00 -23.74 -21.53
C ALA A 72 10.16 -24.35 -22.37
N LYS A 73 10.94 -23.51 -23.07
CA LYS A 73 12.23 -23.84 -23.68
C LYS A 73 13.32 -23.10 -22.92
#